data_AF-A0A9D2S453-F1
#
_entry.id   AF-A0A9D2S453-F1
#
_cell.length_a   1.000
_cell.length_b   1.000
_cell.length_c   1.000
_cell.angle_alpha   90.00
_cell.angle_beta   90.00
_cell.angle_gamma   90.00
#
_symmetry.space_group_name_H-M   'P 1'
#
loop_
_entity.id
_entity.type
_entity.pdbx_description
1 polymer ?
#
loop_
_entity_poly.entity_id
_entity_poly.type
_entity_poly.pdbx_seq_one_letter_code
_entity_poly.pdbx_strand_id
1 'polypeptide(L)'
;MYYYVNQTRYPHVPYPTLTAIPELARNDTTVRSAGCGLCSVSMVVTNLTGTEFPLIDALELSLAVNANHSPGTDMDRLAPYVAERFGLKLVMTDDPEQLRQSLLRGGMAVANVTGDRPEENYVGLFSHGGHYVAVVAIEPDGEHVTVLDPSQLPDKFHEAGREGKVVENGFCLHTTLSILAEDCRFRPAECYPEGEFKSWMEFDRRTVHNRYYLFEKE
;
A
#
# COMPACT_ATOMS: atom_id res chain seq x y z
N MET A 1 -0.29 -16.67 -13.16
CA MET A 1 -0.16 -15.26 -13.59
C MET A 1 -0.93 -14.42 -12.59
N TYR A 2 -0.32 -13.39 -12.01
CA TYR A 2 -1.02 -12.57 -11.02
C TYR A 2 -1.97 -11.58 -11.70
N TYR A 3 -3.11 -11.35 -11.05
CA TYR A 3 -3.97 -10.21 -11.33
C TYR A 3 -3.25 -8.93 -10.90
N TYR A 4 -3.18 -7.95 -11.80
CA TYR A 4 -2.43 -6.72 -11.62
C TYR A 4 -3.25 -5.51 -12.05
N VAL A 5 -3.32 -4.49 -11.19
CA VAL A 5 -4.02 -3.23 -11.45
C VAL A 5 -3.05 -2.07 -11.17
N ASN A 6 -2.88 -1.21 -12.17
CA ASN A 6 -2.01 -0.05 -12.07
C ASN A 6 -2.85 1.23 -12.01
N GLN A 7 -2.79 1.94 -10.87
CA GLN A 7 -3.54 3.14 -10.57
C GLN A 7 -3.32 4.23 -11.63
N THR A 8 -2.12 4.30 -12.23
CA THR A 8 -1.75 5.37 -13.17
C THR A 8 -2.58 5.37 -14.45
N ARG A 9 -3.25 4.24 -14.75
CA ARG A 9 -4.15 4.06 -15.88
C ARG A 9 -5.55 4.66 -15.68
N TYR A 10 -5.85 5.16 -14.48
CA TYR A 10 -7.18 5.66 -14.11
C TYR A 10 -7.18 7.17 -13.74
N PRO A 11 -6.66 8.07 -14.60
CA PRO A 11 -6.70 9.52 -14.34
C PRO A 11 -8.12 10.11 -14.45
N HIS A 12 -9.08 9.35 -14.95
CA HIS A 12 -10.45 9.79 -15.22
C HIS A 12 -11.45 9.30 -14.18
N VAL A 13 -11.03 8.46 -13.23
CA VAL A 13 -11.89 7.92 -12.17
C VAL A 13 -11.72 8.79 -10.93
N PRO A 14 -12.74 9.60 -10.54
CA PRO A 14 -12.66 10.44 -9.36
C PRO A 14 -12.48 9.58 -8.10
N TYR A 15 -11.63 10.06 -7.21
CA TYR A 15 -11.49 9.49 -5.88
C TYR A 15 -11.16 10.63 -4.91
N PRO A 16 -12.19 11.35 -4.41
CA PRO A 16 -12.01 12.44 -3.47
C PRO A 16 -11.37 11.94 -2.18
N THR A 17 -10.35 12.64 -1.69
CA THR A 17 -9.61 12.26 -0.47
C THR A 17 -9.60 13.39 0.55
N LEU A 18 -9.11 13.11 1.76
CA LEU A 18 -9.07 14.10 2.86
C LEU A 18 -10.45 14.65 3.24
N THR A 19 -11.51 13.89 2.97
CA THR A 19 -12.89 14.39 3.10
C THR A 19 -13.36 14.57 4.55
N ALA A 20 -12.58 14.14 5.54
CA ALA A 20 -12.86 14.39 6.96
C ALA A 20 -12.61 15.84 7.40
N ILE A 21 -11.75 16.58 6.70
CA ILE A 21 -11.34 17.93 7.05
C ILE A 21 -11.73 18.84 5.87
N PRO A 22 -12.84 19.59 5.96
CA PRO A 22 -13.35 20.38 4.83
C PRO A 22 -12.30 21.30 4.18
N GLU A 23 -11.39 21.86 4.98
CA GLU A 23 -10.33 22.76 4.52
C GLU A 23 -9.20 22.05 3.76
N LEU A 24 -9.04 20.74 3.95
CA LEU A 24 -8.03 19.91 3.28
C LEU A 24 -8.63 18.99 2.21
N ALA A 25 -9.97 18.97 2.07
CA ALA A 25 -10.66 18.06 1.19
C ALA A 25 -10.19 18.20 -0.27
N ARG A 26 -9.71 17.10 -0.84
CA ARG A 26 -9.22 17.02 -2.21
C ARG A 26 -10.28 16.40 -3.09
N ASN A 27 -11.14 17.23 -3.67
CA ASN A 27 -12.17 16.77 -4.62
C ASN A 27 -11.63 16.56 -6.05
N ASP A 28 -10.40 16.99 -6.30
CA ASP A 28 -9.69 16.88 -7.58
C ASP A 28 -8.85 15.60 -7.70
N THR A 29 -8.74 14.81 -6.63
CA THR A 29 -8.00 13.56 -6.67
C THR A 29 -8.72 12.48 -7.46
N THR A 30 -7.93 11.61 -8.08
CA THR A 30 -8.38 10.49 -8.90
C THR A 30 -7.72 9.20 -8.41
N VAL A 31 -8.16 8.05 -8.92
CA VAL A 31 -7.47 6.78 -8.67
C VAL A 31 -5.99 6.88 -9.06
N ARG A 32 -5.64 7.61 -10.12
CA ARG A 32 -4.23 7.83 -10.49
C ARG A 32 -3.40 8.45 -9.37
N SER A 33 -3.93 9.45 -8.65
CA SER A 33 -3.16 10.16 -7.63
C SER A 33 -3.26 9.52 -6.24
N ALA A 34 -4.34 8.79 -5.95
CA ALA A 34 -4.70 8.38 -4.59
C ALA A 34 -5.13 6.91 -4.44
N GLY A 35 -5.13 6.13 -5.53
CA GLY A 35 -5.72 4.80 -5.60
C GLY A 35 -4.79 3.64 -5.22
N CYS A 36 -3.59 3.90 -4.69
CA CYS A 36 -2.62 2.85 -4.37
C CYS A 36 -3.18 1.78 -3.42
N GLY A 37 -3.93 2.21 -2.39
CA GLY A 37 -4.60 1.30 -1.46
C GLY A 37 -5.67 0.45 -2.14
N LEU A 38 -6.51 1.07 -2.97
CA LEU A 38 -7.58 0.39 -3.72
C LEU A 38 -7.01 -0.69 -4.66
N CYS A 39 -6.00 -0.34 -5.43
CA CYS A 39 -5.34 -1.28 -6.34
C CYS A 39 -4.61 -2.40 -5.58
N SER A 40 -3.89 -2.06 -4.50
CA SER A 40 -3.15 -3.05 -3.72
C SER A 40 -4.07 -4.08 -3.08
N VAL A 41 -5.17 -3.66 -2.45
CA VAL A 41 -6.11 -4.60 -1.83
C VAL A 41 -6.84 -5.44 -2.89
N SER A 42 -7.18 -4.86 -4.04
CA SER A 42 -7.75 -5.59 -5.19
C SER A 42 -6.80 -6.69 -5.68
N MET A 43 -5.50 -6.40 -5.77
CA MET A 43 -4.47 -7.35 -6.15
C MET A 43 -4.31 -8.46 -5.10
N VAL A 44 -4.23 -8.13 -3.82
CA VAL A 44 -4.09 -9.11 -2.74
C VAL A 44 -5.27 -10.09 -2.72
N VAL A 45 -6.51 -9.57 -2.68
CA VAL A 45 -7.71 -10.40 -2.57
C VAL A 45 -7.88 -11.30 -3.80
N THR A 46 -7.74 -10.74 -5.00
CA THR A 46 -7.95 -11.50 -6.24
C THR A 46 -6.92 -12.61 -6.39
N ASN A 47 -5.65 -12.33 -6.10
CA ASN A 47 -4.58 -13.32 -6.19
C ASN A 47 -4.66 -14.37 -5.08
N LEU A 48 -5.06 -13.98 -3.87
CA LEU A 48 -5.18 -14.90 -2.75
C LEU A 48 -6.37 -15.85 -2.94
N THR A 49 -7.54 -15.32 -3.28
CA THR A 49 -8.81 -16.07 -3.29
C THR A 49 -9.15 -16.70 -4.63
N GLY A 50 -8.65 -16.14 -5.74
CA GLY A 50 -9.14 -16.45 -7.09
C GLY A 50 -10.52 -15.85 -7.41
N THR A 51 -11.13 -15.11 -6.47
CA THR A 51 -12.37 -14.37 -6.68
C THR A 51 -12.03 -12.95 -7.11
N GLU A 52 -12.63 -12.45 -8.19
CA GLU A 52 -12.38 -11.07 -8.63
C GLU A 52 -12.83 -10.06 -7.57
N PHE A 53 -11.91 -9.18 -7.19
CA PHE A 53 -12.19 -7.94 -6.50
C PHE A 53 -11.76 -6.78 -7.39
N PRO A 54 -12.64 -6.29 -8.28
CA PRO A 54 -12.28 -5.27 -9.25
C PRO A 54 -12.09 -3.91 -8.57
N LEU A 55 -11.33 -3.03 -9.23
CA LEU A 55 -11.02 -1.69 -8.73
C LEU A 55 -12.27 -0.88 -8.36
N ILE A 56 -13.36 -1.01 -9.13
CA ILE A 56 -14.61 -0.28 -8.87
C ILE A 56 -15.25 -0.70 -7.55
N ASP A 57 -15.25 -2.00 -7.23
CA ASP A 57 -15.76 -2.52 -5.97
C ASP A 57 -14.90 -2.05 -4.78
N ALA A 58 -13.57 -2.00 -4.96
CA ALA A 58 -12.67 -1.47 -3.93
C ALA A 58 -12.90 0.03 -3.70
N LEU A 59 -13.13 0.79 -4.77
CA LEU A 59 -13.48 2.21 -4.71
C LEU A 59 -14.80 2.44 -3.98
N GLU A 60 -15.87 1.75 -4.38
CA GLU A 60 -17.19 1.86 -3.76
C GLU A 60 -17.16 1.49 -2.28
N LEU A 61 -16.44 0.41 -1.94
CA LEU A 61 -16.28 0.00 -0.54
C LEU A 61 -15.50 1.05 0.26
N SER A 62 -14.42 1.61 -0.30
CA SER A 62 -13.65 2.67 0.36
C SER A 62 -14.53 3.89 0.70
N LEU A 63 -15.37 4.32 -0.24
CA LEU A 63 -16.31 5.41 -0.03
C LEU A 63 -17.37 5.05 1.03
N ALA A 64 -17.93 3.83 0.98
CA ALA A 64 -18.96 3.39 1.92
C ALA A 64 -18.45 3.31 3.37
N VAL A 65 -17.18 2.98 3.57
CA VAL A 65 -16.57 2.85 4.90
C VAL A 65 -15.76 4.08 5.32
N ASN A 66 -15.83 5.16 4.54
CA ASN A 66 -15.12 6.42 4.79
C ASN A 66 -13.59 6.21 4.91
N ALA A 67 -13.03 5.28 4.15
CA ALA A 67 -11.58 5.09 4.07
C ALA A 67 -10.90 6.21 3.25
N ASN A 68 -11.64 6.94 2.44
CA ASN A 68 -11.15 8.12 1.71
C ASN A 68 -11.11 9.42 2.55
N HIS A 69 -11.46 9.34 3.83
CA HIS A 69 -11.36 10.49 4.75
C HIS A 69 -9.90 10.88 5.05
N SER A 70 -8.95 9.99 4.78
CA SER A 70 -7.51 10.22 4.87
C SER A 70 -6.92 10.73 3.55
N PRO A 71 -5.65 11.15 3.52
CA PRO A 71 -4.86 11.13 2.30
C PRO A 71 -4.91 9.74 1.67
N GLY A 72 -5.31 9.65 0.41
CA GLY A 72 -5.42 8.36 -0.27
C GLY A 72 -6.52 7.46 0.31
N THR A 73 -6.10 6.34 0.88
CA THR A 73 -7.00 5.31 1.43
C THR A 73 -6.52 4.90 2.82
N ASP A 74 -7.41 4.93 3.81
CA ASP A 74 -7.13 4.46 5.16
C ASP A 74 -7.33 2.94 5.22
N MET A 75 -6.22 2.20 5.18
CA MET A 75 -6.27 0.74 5.15
C MET A 75 -6.68 0.14 6.50
N ASP A 76 -6.48 0.85 7.62
CA ASP A 76 -7.02 0.49 8.93
C ASP A 76 -8.56 0.45 8.93
N ARG A 77 -9.19 1.22 8.04
CA ARG A 77 -10.64 1.19 7.83
C ARG A 77 -11.05 0.21 6.76
N LEU A 78 -10.36 0.19 5.62
CA LEU A 78 -10.77 -0.63 4.47
C LEU A 78 -10.52 -2.13 4.68
N ALA A 79 -9.36 -2.51 5.22
CA ALA A 79 -8.94 -3.91 5.30
C ALA A 79 -9.91 -4.80 6.10
N PRO A 80 -10.46 -4.39 7.26
CA PRO A 80 -11.42 -5.21 8.00
C PRO A 80 -12.68 -5.59 7.19
N TYR A 81 -13.27 -4.62 6.48
CA TYR A 81 -14.46 -4.89 5.66
C TYR A 81 -14.14 -5.75 4.44
N VAL A 82 -12.94 -5.61 3.87
CA VAL A 82 -12.49 -6.50 2.81
C VAL A 82 -12.33 -7.92 3.36
N ALA A 83 -11.68 -8.09 4.51
CA ALA A 83 -11.47 -9.39 5.12
C ALA A 83 -12.82 -10.08 5.41
N GLU A 84 -13.77 -9.36 5.99
CA GLU A 84 -15.13 -9.85 6.22
C GLU A 84 -15.84 -10.25 4.92
N ARG A 85 -15.82 -9.38 3.89
CA ARG A 85 -16.48 -9.62 2.60
C ARG A 85 -16.01 -10.90 1.91
N PHE A 86 -14.73 -11.26 2.08
CA PHE A 86 -14.12 -12.41 1.41
C PHE A 86 -13.85 -13.59 2.33
N GLY A 87 -14.29 -13.54 3.60
CA GLY A 87 -14.07 -14.62 4.58
C GLY A 87 -12.58 -14.87 4.84
N LEU A 88 -11.79 -13.81 4.96
CA LEU A 88 -10.35 -13.86 5.18
C LEU A 88 -10.03 -13.51 6.64
N LYS A 89 -8.98 -14.14 7.17
CA LYS A 89 -8.35 -13.70 8.40
C LYS A 89 -7.48 -12.48 8.11
N LEU A 90 -7.64 -11.44 8.92
CA LEU A 90 -6.83 -10.23 8.87
C LEU A 90 -5.94 -10.10 10.10
N VAL A 91 -4.66 -9.82 9.88
CA VAL A 91 -3.73 -9.34 10.92
C VAL A 91 -3.15 -8.01 10.47
N MET A 92 -3.27 -6.98 11.31
CA MET A 92 -2.64 -5.67 11.09
C MET A 92 -1.44 -5.58 12.02
N THR A 93 -0.26 -5.29 11.49
CA THR A 93 1.00 -5.35 12.24
C THR A 93 2.06 -4.40 11.67
N ASP A 94 3.04 -4.06 12.49
CA ASP A 94 4.27 -3.37 12.10
C ASP A 94 5.51 -4.28 12.12
N ASP A 95 5.33 -5.57 12.40
CA ASP A 95 6.38 -6.58 12.52
C ASP A 95 6.65 -7.30 11.19
N PRO A 96 7.84 -7.12 10.58
CA PRO A 96 8.22 -7.81 9.35
C PRO A 96 8.29 -9.33 9.50
N GLU A 97 8.50 -9.86 10.71
CA GLU A 97 8.52 -11.31 10.92
C GLU A 97 7.12 -11.91 10.83
N GLN A 98 6.09 -11.20 11.31
CA GLN A 98 4.71 -11.62 11.08
C GLN A 98 4.34 -11.60 9.60
N LEU A 99 4.82 -10.61 8.83
CA LEU A 99 4.70 -10.61 7.37
C LEU A 99 5.37 -11.85 6.77
N ARG A 100 6.62 -12.14 7.12
CA ARG A 100 7.36 -13.31 6.64
C ARG A 100 6.58 -14.60 6.88
N GLN A 101 6.16 -14.82 8.12
CA GLN A 101 5.45 -16.02 8.51
C GLN A 101 4.09 -16.15 7.82
N SER A 102 3.39 -15.05 7.59
CA SER A 102 2.13 -15.06 6.82
C SER A 102 2.37 -15.46 5.37
N LEU A 103 3.35 -14.86 4.70
CA LEU A 103 3.67 -15.19 3.30
C LEU A 103 4.11 -16.66 3.15
N LEU A 104 4.91 -17.19 4.07
CA LEU A 104 5.34 -18.59 4.07
C LEU A 104 4.18 -19.58 4.24
N ARG A 105 3.09 -19.16 4.90
CA ARG A 105 1.83 -19.93 4.99
C ARG A 105 0.92 -19.77 3.77
N GLY A 106 1.33 -19.00 2.77
CA GLY A 106 0.54 -18.70 1.58
C GLY A 106 -0.45 -17.54 1.77
N GLY A 107 -0.29 -16.75 2.84
CA GLY A 107 -0.96 -15.45 2.96
C GLY A 107 -0.39 -14.42 1.99
N MET A 108 -1.06 -13.28 1.88
CA MET A 108 -0.63 -12.13 1.08
C MET A 108 -0.88 -10.85 1.86
N ALA A 109 -0.20 -9.77 1.52
CA ALA A 109 -0.27 -8.55 2.32
C ALA A 109 -0.38 -7.28 1.47
N VAL A 110 -1.04 -6.26 2.03
CA VAL A 110 -0.80 -4.87 1.62
C VAL A 110 0.27 -4.31 2.53
N ALA A 111 1.35 -3.76 1.95
CA ALA A 111 2.42 -3.09 2.68
C ALA A 111 2.33 -1.57 2.49
N ASN A 112 2.49 -0.84 3.59
CA ASN A 112 2.48 0.62 3.66
C ASN A 112 3.93 1.14 3.61
N VAL A 113 4.34 1.62 2.45
CA VAL A 113 5.66 2.22 2.28
C VAL A 113 5.63 3.69 2.67
N THR A 114 6.67 4.14 3.36
CA THR A 114 6.71 5.49 3.94
C THR A 114 7.20 6.52 2.93
N GLY A 115 8.03 6.09 1.97
CA GLY A 115 8.72 6.93 1.00
C GLY A 115 10.02 7.52 1.53
N ASP A 116 10.41 8.67 1.00
CA ASP A 116 11.69 9.32 1.29
C ASP A 116 11.79 9.72 2.77
N ARG A 117 12.98 9.53 3.34
CA ARG A 117 13.37 10.00 4.67
C ARG A 117 14.66 10.82 4.55
N PRO A 118 14.57 12.10 4.16
CA PRO A 118 15.73 12.97 4.00
C PRO A 118 16.57 13.11 5.27
N GLU A 119 15.94 13.05 6.44
CA GLU A 119 16.60 13.05 7.76
C GLU A 119 17.59 11.89 7.94
N GLU A 120 17.47 10.84 7.15
CA GLU A 120 18.33 9.65 7.16
C GLU A 120 19.03 9.41 5.80
N ASN A 121 18.96 10.37 4.88
CA ASN A 121 19.46 10.23 3.51
C ASN A 121 18.93 8.96 2.80
N TYR A 122 17.66 8.62 3.05
CA TYR A 122 17.01 7.46 2.46
C TYR A 122 16.05 7.87 1.34
N VAL A 123 16.23 7.26 0.16
CA VAL A 123 15.32 7.35 -0.98
C VAL A 123 14.37 6.17 -0.93
N GLY A 124 13.06 6.46 -0.89
CA GLY A 124 12.00 5.46 -0.85
C GLY A 124 12.00 4.60 -2.10
N LEU A 125 11.88 3.29 -1.94
CA LEU A 125 11.99 2.33 -3.04
C LEU A 125 10.77 2.37 -3.95
N PHE A 126 9.57 2.24 -3.37
CA PHE A 126 8.34 2.18 -4.15
C PHE A 126 7.66 3.54 -4.34
N SER A 127 8.09 4.60 -3.65
CA SER A 127 7.53 5.94 -3.81
C SER A 127 8.40 6.97 -3.09
N HIS A 128 8.26 8.25 -3.44
CA HIS A 128 8.86 9.36 -2.69
C HIS A 128 8.04 9.74 -1.44
N GLY A 129 6.75 9.41 -1.42
CA GLY A 129 5.86 9.62 -0.28
C GLY A 129 5.11 8.35 0.09
N GLY A 130 4.17 8.48 1.04
CA GLY A 130 3.34 7.36 1.48
C GLY A 130 2.66 6.63 0.33
N HIS A 131 2.75 5.31 0.30
CA HIS A 131 2.21 4.49 -0.79
C HIS A 131 1.88 3.07 -0.33
N TYR A 132 0.94 2.41 -1.01
CA TYR A 132 0.62 1.01 -0.74
C TYR A 132 1.05 0.14 -1.91
N VAL A 133 1.63 -1.01 -1.58
CA VAL A 133 1.99 -2.07 -2.53
C VAL A 133 1.43 -3.41 -2.09
N ALA A 134 1.19 -4.34 -3.01
CA ALA A 134 0.76 -5.69 -2.69
C ALA A 134 1.96 -6.65 -2.66
N VAL A 135 2.12 -7.42 -1.58
CA VAL A 135 3.10 -8.50 -1.44
C VAL A 135 2.38 -9.82 -1.64
N VAL A 136 2.68 -10.51 -2.74
CA VAL A 136 1.86 -11.63 -3.23
C VAL A 136 2.55 -12.99 -3.16
N ALA A 137 3.86 -13.03 -2.91
CA ALA A 137 4.59 -14.26 -2.71
C ALA A 137 5.89 -14.04 -1.95
N ILE A 138 6.40 -15.12 -1.38
CA ILE A 138 7.74 -15.25 -0.83
C ILE A 138 8.37 -16.54 -1.36
N GLU A 139 9.66 -16.51 -1.65
CA GLU A 139 10.43 -17.69 -2.03
C GLU A 139 10.63 -18.61 -0.82
N PRO A 140 10.92 -19.91 -1.03
CA PRO A 140 11.13 -20.87 0.06
C PRO A 140 12.31 -20.53 1.00
N ASP A 141 13.23 -19.65 0.58
CA ASP A 141 14.29 -19.12 1.44
C ASP A 141 13.77 -18.16 2.53
N GLY A 142 12.50 -17.75 2.42
CA GLY A 142 11.85 -16.84 3.32
C GLY A 142 12.31 -15.40 3.23
N GLU A 143 13.17 -15.03 2.28
CA GLU A 143 13.77 -13.68 2.17
C GLU A 143 13.30 -12.94 0.92
N HIS A 144 13.22 -13.60 -0.23
CA HIS A 144 12.87 -12.95 -1.48
C HIS A 144 11.36 -12.90 -1.66
N VAL A 145 10.82 -11.70 -1.92
CA VAL A 145 9.38 -11.46 -2.08
C VAL A 145 9.05 -10.94 -3.46
N THR A 146 7.83 -11.27 -3.90
CA THR A 146 7.22 -10.66 -5.10
C THR A 146 6.24 -9.57 -4.68
N VAL A 147 6.48 -8.37 -5.16
CA VAL A 147 5.66 -7.18 -4.93
C VAL A 147 5.00 -6.74 -6.24
N LEU A 148 3.75 -6.32 -6.15
CA LEU A 148 2.99 -5.67 -7.21
C LEU A 148 2.76 -4.21 -6.82
N ASP A 149 3.43 -3.30 -7.52
CA ASP A 149 3.33 -1.87 -7.27
C ASP A 149 2.25 -1.24 -8.17
N PRO A 150 1.17 -0.68 -7.60
CA PRO A 150 0.09 -0.08 -8.39
C PRO A 150 0.50 1.21 -9.10
N SER A 151 1.68 1.75 -8.82
CA SER A 151 2.22 2.97 -9.43
C SER A 151 3.47 2.70 -10.29
N GLN A 152 3.72 1.45 -10.68
CA GLN A 152 4.87 1.12 -11.52
C GLN A 152 4.80 1.91 -12.84
N LEU A 153 5.90 2.57 -13.17
CA LEU A 153 6.15 3.27 -14.43
C LEU A 153 7.48 2.78 -14.99
N PRO A 154 7.71 2.91 -16.31
CA PRO A 154 9.03 2.67 -16.87
C PRO A 154 10.12 3.45 -16.12
N ASP A 155 11.27 2.81 -15.91
CA ASP A 155 12.48 3.39 -15.30
C ASP A 155 12.36 3.82 -13.83
N LYS A 156 11.24 3.55 -13.17
CA LYS A 156 11.01 3.93 -11.75
C LYS A 156 12.13 3.46 -10.82
N PHE A 157 12.66 2.26 -11.06
CA PHE A 157 13.68 1.64 -10.21
C PHE A 157 15.12 1.90 -10.69
N HIS A 158 15.31 2.66 -11.77
CA HIS A 158 16.63 3.05 -12.29
C HIS A 158 17.15 4.36 -11.66
N GLU A 159 16.38 4.99 -10.77
CA GLU A 159 16.80 6.18 -10.05
C GLU A 159 17.90 5.88 -9.02
N ALA A 160 18.83 6.82 -8.85
CA ALA A 160 19.82 6.76 -7.79
C ALA A 160 19.17 6.57 -6.41
N GLY A 161 19.57 5.54 -5.68
CA GLY A 161 18.97 5.15 -4.41
C GLY A 161 17.92 4.04 -4.50
N ARG A 162 17.35 3.79 -5.69
CA ARG A 162 16.49 2.62 -5.97
C ARG A 162 17.22 1.53 -6.76
N GLU A 163 18.15 1.94 -7.61
CA GLU A 163 18.87 1.06 -8.53
C GLU A 163 19.50 -0.16 -7.80
N GLY A 164 19.30 -1.35 -8.38
CA GLY A 164 19.81 -2.61 -7.85
C GLY A 164 19.04 -3.21 -6.68
N LYS A 165 18.00 -2.54 -6.15
CA LYS A 165 17.17 -3.06 -5.05
C LYS A 165 15.98 -3.92 -5.50
N VAL A 166 15.62 -3.84 -6.78
CA VAL A 166 14.48 -4.54 -7.38
C VAL A 166 14.92 -5.18 -8.69
N VAL A 167 14.51 -6.44 -8.90
CA VAL A 167 14.58 -7.11 -10.20
C VAL A 167 13.18 -7.08 -10.82
N GLU A 168 13.06 -6.45 -11.98
CA GLU A 168 11.78 -6.31 -12.69
C GLU A 168 11.53 -7.50 -13.63
N ASN A 169 10.36 -8.13 -13.52
CA ASN A 169 9.87 -9.13 -14.45
C ASN A 169 8.44 -8.78 -14.88
N GLY A 170 8.33 -7.85 -15.84
CA GLY A 170 7.05 -7.24 -16.18
C GLY A 170 6.52 -6.43 -15.00
N PHE A 171 5.32 -6.78 -14.52
CA PHE A 171 4.72 -6.15 -13.33
C PHE A 171 5.08 -6.83 -12.01
N CYS A 172 5.80 -7.96 -12.05
CA CYS A 172 6.29 -8.64 -10.87
C CYS A 172 7.63 -8.02 -10.47
N LEU A 173 7.69 -7.46 -9.27
CA LEU A 173 8.88 -6.82 -8.72
C LEU A 173 9.47 -7.74 -7.65
N HIS A 174 10.71 -8.19 -7.85
CA HIS A 174 11.38 -9.06 -6.89
C HIS A 174 12.36 -8.23 -6.04
N THR A 175 12.23 -8.32 -4.72
CA THR A 175 13.12 -7.68 -3.74
C THR A 175 13.24 -8.55 -2.49
N THR A 176 13.96 -8.11 -1.46
CA THR A 176 14.05 -8.83 -0.19
C THR A 176 13.11 -8.26 0.86
N LEU A 177 12.71 -9.08 1.84
CA LEU A 177 11.96 -8.62 3.01
C LEU A 177 12.69 -7.52 3.77
N SER A 178 14.01 -7.60 3.88
CA SER A 178 14.82 -6.57 4.55
C SER A 178 14.71 -5.21 3.85
N ILE A 179 14.74 -5.18 2.52
CA ILE A 179 14.58 -3.95 1.73
C ILE A 179 13.16 -3.41 1.86
N LEU A 180 12.14 -4.27 1.73
CA LEU A 180 10.74 -3.88 1.88
C LEU A 180 10.46 -3.35 3.30
N ALA A 181 10.99 -4.01 4.33
CA ALA A 181 10.83 -3.61 5.72
C ALA A 181 11.46 -2.25 6.03
N GLU A 182 12.62 -1.98 5.43
CA GLU A 182 13.25 -0.66 5.49
C GLU A 182 12.40 0.40 4.77
N ASP A 183 11.78 0.09 3.63
CA ASP A 183 10.91 1.04 2.92
C ASP A 183 9.60 1.34 3.67
N CYS A 184 9.10 0.36 4.43
CA CYS A 184 7.91 0.48 5.29
C CYS A 184 8.22 1.04 6.69
N ARG A 185 9.47 1.42 6.98
CA ARG A 185 9.83 1.84 8.33
C ARG A 185 9.04 3.08 8.74
N PHE A 186 8.46 3.03 9.94
CA PHE A 186 7.70 4.13 10.51
C PHE A 186 8.53 5.43 10.51
N ARG A 187 7.90 6.53 10.10
CA ARG A 187 8.44 7.87 10.17
C ARG A 187 7.60 8.72 11.12
N PRO A 188 8.19 9.30 12.17
CA PRO A 188 7.47 10.16 13.11
C PRO A 188 6.87 11.40 12.42
N ALA A 189 5.76 11.91 12.97
CA ALA A 189 5.03 13.06 12.41
C ALA A 189 5.92 14.31 12.28
N GLU A 190 6.82 14.53 13.22
CA GLU A 190 7.78 15.63 13.27
C GLU A 190 8.78 15.63 12.11
N CYS A 191 9.01 14.49 11.46
CA CYS A 191 9.89 14.37 10.31
C CYS A 191 9.20 14.79 9.00
N TYR A 192 7.86 14.85 8.97
CA TYR A 192 7.14 15.32 7.79
C TYR A 192 7.17 16.86 7.68
N PRO A 193 7.29 17.40 6.47
CA PRO A 193 7.17 18.84 6.26
C PRO A 193 5.76 19.31 6.57
N GLU A 194 5.62 20.60 6.90
CA GLU A 194 4.31 21.24 7.01
C GLU A 194 3.51 21.08 5.72
N GLY A 195 2.21 20.80 5.83
CA GLY A 195 1.32 20.58 4.69
C GLY A 195 0.15 19.66 5.01
N GLU A 196 -0.65 19.37 3.99
CA GLU A 196 -1.91 18.61 4.10
C GLU A 196 -1.75 17.29 4.87
N PHE A 197 -0.70 16.52 4.57
CA PHE A 197 -0.44 15.23 5.22
C PHE A 197 -0.16 15.36 6.71
N LYS A 198 0.71 16.31 7.10
CA LYS A 198 1.05 16.53 8.52
C LYS A 198 -0.15 17.06 9.30
N SER A 199 -0.88 18.04 8.73
CA SER A 199 -2.10 18.56 9.34
C SER A 199 -3.16 17.46 9.53
N TRP A 200 -3.27 16.53 8.59
CA TRP A 200 -4.15 15.36 8.75
C TRP A 200 -3.66 14.41 9.85
N MET A 201 -2.36 14.11 9.93
CA MET A 201 -1.82 13.26 11.00
C MET A 201 -2.11 13.84 12.39
N GLU A 202 -1.99 15.16 12.54
CA GLU A 202 -2.30 15.88 13.78
C GLU A 202 -3.80 15.82 14.12
N PHE A 203 -4.68 16.02 13.12
CA PHE A 203 -6.12 15.90 13.27
C PHE A 203 -6.55 14.48 13.69
N ASP A 204 -6.02 13.46 13.01
CA ASP A 204 -6.32 12.05 13.28
C ASP A 204 -5.62 11.54 14.55
N ARG A 205 -4.71 12.35 15.13
CA ARG A 205 -3.85 11.98 16.28
C ARG A 205 -3.06 10.70 16.03
N ARG A 206 -2.62 10.50 14.78
CA ARG A 206 -1.97 9.27 14.34
C ARG A 206 -0.52 9.25 14.82
N THR A 207 -0.25 8.51 15.89
CA THR A 207 1.09 8.37 16.50
C THR A 207 1.85 7.13 16.03
N VAL A 208 1.15 6.15 15.47
CA VAL A 208 1.66 4.93 14.84
C VAL A 208 0.76 4.57 13.67
N HIS A 209 1.25 3.80 12.71
CA HIS A 209 0.42 3.20 11.67
C HIS A 209 0.86 1.76 11.41
N ASN A 210 -0.09 0.91 11.04
CA ASN A 210 0.22 -0.45 10.61
C ASN A 210 1.04 -0.41 9.31
N ARG A 211 2.08 -1.24 9.27
CA ARG A 211 2.96 -1.36 8.08
C ARG A 211 2.43 -2.44 7.15
N TYR A 212 1.78 -3.46 7.69
CA TYR A 212 1.35 -4.63 6.96
C TYR A 212 -0.08 -5.00 7.35
N TYR A 213 -0.88 -5.27 6.32
CA TYR A 213 -2.25 -5.79 6.42
C TYR A 213 -2.22 -7.18 5.80
N LEU A 214 -2.09 -8.19 6.65
CA LEU A 214 -1.89 -9.59 6.29
C LEU A 214 -3.23 -10.28 6.12
N PHE A 215 -3.47 -10.84 4.93
CA PHE A 215 -4.68 -11.57 4.59
C PHE A 215 -4.34 -13.06 4.41
N GLU A 216 -5.07 -13.91 5.13
CA GLU A 216 -4.92 -15.37 5.09
C GLU A 216 -6.29 -16.01 4.85
N LYS A 217 -6.31 -17.15 4.15
CA LYS A 217 -7.50 -18.02 4.13
C LYS A 217 -7.65 -18.71 5.50
N GLU A 218 -8.88 -18.95 5.91
CA GLU A 218 -9.17 -19.82 7.06
C GLU A 218 -8.66 -21.26 6.87
#